data_AF-A0A0F7ZLP2-F1
#
_entry.id   AF-A0A0F7ZLP2-F1
#
_cell.length_a   1.000
_cell.length_b   1.000
_cell.length_c   1.000
_cell.angle_alpha   90.00
_cell.angle_beta   90.00
_cell.angle_gamma   90.00
#
_symmetry.space_group_name_H-M   'P 1'
#
loop_
_entity.id
_entity.type
_entity.pdbx_description
1 polymer ?
#
loop_
_entity_poly.entity_id
_entity_poly.type
_entity_poly.pdbx_seq_one_letter_code
_entity_poly.pdbx_strand_id
1 'polypeptide(L)'
;MKIRRATGADVPAVARLVLAALADEAPWKLILASKTDGNGTEAAIEYGERMLLSCLESKHHIVLVLEVSGPESRAHSNPLIVSACVWDTSAAEACRSAANGGSAVGGLHERGASGRLSHSPVADIAKIPDKLAALDQAGLVGRQRRFADRGPFLYLHILATRPDFQRRGYGKALVLWGMDLARQDCRPICAQAAPRGYVLLSGLGFIDLGPVSLPAEIGTGEGPCLKALMYDPASPRRRGSLVSLISRYLHRS
;
A
#
# COMPACT_ATOMS: atom_id res chain seq x y z
N MET A 1 -6.78 -17.36 -14.62
CA MET A 1 -6.38 -16.03 -14.13
C MET A 1 -5.13 -15.57 -14.86
N LYS A 2 -4.96 -14.27 -15.07
CA LYS A 2 -3.78 -13.67 -15.72
C LYS A 2 -3.37 -12.41 -14.97
N ILE A 3 -2.08 -12.26 -14.67
CA ILE A 3 -1.50 -11.00 -14.16
C ILE A 3 -0.88 -10.25 -15.34
N ARG A 4 -1.17 -8.95 -15.47
CA ARG A 4 -0.57 -8.08 -16.49
C ARG A 4 -0.37 -6.67 -15.95
N ARG A 5 0.45 -5.87 -16.65
CA ARG A 5 0.51 -4.43 -16.42
C ARG A 5 -0.83 -3.78 -16.74
N ALA A 6 -1.21 -2.82 -15.90
CA ALA A 6 -2.34 -1.97 -16.17
C ALA A 6 -2.00 -0.95 -17.26
N THR A 7 -3.04 -0.49 -17.94
CA THR A 7 -3.03 0.53 -18.99
C THR A 7 -3.99 1.66 -18.59
N GLY A 8 -3.95 2.79 -19.29
CA GLY A 8 -4.89 3.90 -19.04
C GLY A 8 -6.37 3.48 -19.14
N ALA A 9 -6.69 2.49 -20.00
CA ALA A 9 -8.05 1.97 -20.13
C ALA A 9 -8.55 1.22 -18.88
N ASP A 10 -7.65 0.75 -18.01
CA ASP A 10 -8.00 0.00 -16.80
C ASP A 10 -8.35 0.93 -15.63
N VAL A 11 -7.93 2.20 -15.68
CA VAL A 11 -8.02 3.16 -14.56
C VAL A 11 -9.42 3.25 -13.97
N PRO A 12 -10.51 3.43 -14.76
CA PRO A 12 -11.84 3.57 -14.18
C PRO A 12 -12.34 2.31 -13.47
N ALA A 13 -11.93 1.13 -13.94
CA ALA A 13 -12.29 -0.14 -13.32
C ALA A 13 -11.48 -0.39 -12.05
N VAL A 14 -10.17 -0.07 -12.07
CA VAL A 14 -9.27 -0.24 -10.93
C VAL A 14 -9.62 0.74 -9.81
N ALA A 15 -9.95 2.01 -10.12
CA ALA A 15 -10.35 3.00 -9.12
C ALA A 15 -11.58 2.54 -8.33
N ARG A 16 -12.64 2.13 -9.04
CA ARG A 16 -13.86 1.58 -8.42
C ARG A 16 -13.59 0.33 -7.60
N LEU A 17 -12.72 -0.57 -8.09
CA LEU A 17 -12.33 -1.77 -7.37
C LEU A 17 -11.62 -1.42 -6.05
N VAL A 18 -10.65 -0.49 -6.09
CA VAL A 18 -9.89 -0.06 -4.91
C VAL A 18 -10.83 0.56 -3.89
N LEU A 19 -11.68 1.50 -4.31
CA LEU A 19 -12.66 2.14 -3.43
C LEU A 19 -13.63 1.13 -2.81
N ALA A 20 -14.14 0.17 -3.60
CA ALA A 20 -15.01 -0.88 -3.11
C ALA A 20 -14.31 -1.81 -2.11
N ALA A 21 -13.03 -2.12 -2.33
CA ALA A 21 -12.24 -2.94 -1.41
C ALA A 21 -11.95 -2.19 -0.10
N LEU A 22 -11.62 -0.90 -0.17
CA LEU A 22 -11.42 -0.05 1.01
C LEU A 22 -12.73 0.05 1.81
N ALA A 23 -13.85 0.37 1.17
CA ALA A 23 -15.15 0.51 1.83
C ALA A 23 -15.60 -0.74 2.61
N ASP A 24 -15.02 -1.91 2.37
CA ASP A 24 -15.35 -3.15 3.08
C ASP A 24 -14.52 -3.40 4.36
N GLU A 25 -13.58 -2.51 4.72
CA GLU A 25 -12.69 -2.69 5.88
C GLU A 25 -12.75 -1.51 6.88
N ALA A 26 -12.69 -1.83 8.18
CA ALA A 26 -13.15 -0.93 9.26
C ALA A 26 -12.46 0.44 9.35
N PRO A 27 -11.11 0.56 9.24
CA PRO A 27 -10.44 1.86 9.17
C PRO A 27 -10.98 2.76 8.07
N TRP A 28 -11.32 2.15 6.93
CA TRP A 28 -11.75 2.84 5.72
C TRP A 28 -13.23 3.16 5.72
N LYS A 29 -14.07 2.31 6.34
CA LYS A 29 -15.48 2.62 6.57
C LYS A 29 -15.63 3.94 7.32
N LEU A 30 -14.85 4.17 8.37
CA LEU A 30 -14.90 5.43 9.13
C LEU A 30 -14.51 6.65 8.27
N ILE A 31 -13.51 6.49 7.41
CA ILE A 31 -13.00 7.55 6.55
C ILE A 31 -13.96 7.85 5.39
N LEU A 32 -14.56 6.82 4.80
CA LEU A 32 -15.44 6.89 3.63
C LEU A 32 -16.92 7.07 3.97
N ALA A 33 -17.34 6.84 5.22
CA ALA A 33 -18.75 6.91 5.64
C ALA A 33 -19.30 8.33 5.87
N SER A 34 -18.53 9.40 5.60
CA SER A 34 -19.11 10.75 5.62
C SER A 34 -20.04 10.95 4.44
N LYS A 35 -21.33 10.63 4.66
CA LYS A 35 -22.51 10.87 3.82
C LYS A 35 -22.22 10.83 2.32
N THR A 36 -22.26 9.63 1.76
CA THR A 36 -22.37 9.36 0.33
C THR A 36 -23.73 9.84 -0.19
N ASP A 37 -23.84 11.12 -0.51
CA ASP A 37 -24.67 11.51 -1.65
C ASP A 37 -23.98 11.04 -2.95
N GLY A 38 -24.71 10.98 -4.07
CA GLY A 38 -24.14 10.53 -5.35
C GLY A 38 -22.89 11.32 -5.77
N ASN A 39 -22.81 12.59 -5.36
CA ASN A 39 -21.71 13.50 -5.66
C ASN A 39 -20.41 13.10 -4.93
N GLY A 40 -20.50 12.69 -3.67
CA GLY A 40 -19.35 12.23 -2.90
C GLY A 40 -18.70 10.95 -3.44
N THR A 41 -19.50 10.05 -4.03
CA THR A 41 -19.00 8.83 -4.68
C THR A 41 -18.22 9.16 -5.94
N GLU A 42 -18.73 10.07 -6.76
CA GLU A 42 -18.08 10.49 -8.01
C GLU A 42 -16.74 11.18 -7.74
N ALA A 43 -16.69 12.09 -6.76
CA ALA A 43 -15.45 12.76 -6.37
C ALA A 43 -14.37 11.79 -5.85
N ALA A 44 -14.76 10.74 -5.13
CA ALA A 44 -13.85 9.69 -4.68
C ALA A 44 -13.30 8.87 -5.86
N ILE A 45 -14.16 8.55 -6.84
CA ILE A 45 -13.76 7.86 -8.07
C ILE A 45 -12.77 8.73 -8.85
N GLU A 46 -13.09 10.00 -9.09
CA GLU A 46 -12.20 10.94 -9.80
C GLU A 46 -10.83 11.06 -9.09
N TYR A 47 -10.82 11.15 -7.76
CA TYR A 47 -9.59 11.15 -6.98
C TYR A 47 -8.77 9.87 -7.18
N GLY A 48 -9.42 8.71 -7.08
CA GLY A 48 -8.77 7.41 -7.29
C GLY A 48 -8.23 7.25 -8.72
N GLU A 49 -8.97 7.71 -9.73
CA GLU A 49 -8.55 7.68 -11.13
C GLU A 49 -7.30 8.55 -11.35
N ARG A 50 -7.29 9.77 -10.81
CA ARG A 50 -6.15 10.69 -10.91
C ARG A 50 -4.89 10.13 -10.24
N MET A 51 -5.03 9.54 -9.06
CA MET A 51 -3.93 8.89 -8.35
C MET A 51 -3.38 7.69 -9.15
N LEU A 52 -4.25 6.86 -9.74
CA LEU A 52 -3.83 5.73 -10.57
C LEU A 52 -3.16 6.17 -11.88
N LEU A 53 -3.66 7.23 -12.54
CA LEU A 53 -3.02 7.82 -13.71
C LEU A 53 -1.60 8.31 -13.37
N SER A 54 -1.43 9.03 -12.26
CA SER A 54 -0.11 9.45 -11.80
C SER A 54 0.83 8.27 -11.54
N CYS A 55 0.31 7.15 -11.01
CA CYS A 55 1.08 5.92 -10.87
C CYS A 55 1.47 5.31 -12.24
N LEU A 56 0.58 5.34 -13.24
CA LEU A 56 0.88 4.81 -14.58
C LEU A 56 1.91 5.65 -15.34
N GLU A 57 1.92 6.96 -15.11
CA GLU A 57 2.87 7.90 -15.73
C GLU A 57 4.25 7.87 -15.07
N SER A 58 4.31 7.42 -13.81
CA SER A 58 5.54 7.37 -13.04
C SER A 58 6.43 6.20 -13.46
N LYS A 59 7.71 6.49 -13.72
CA LYS A 59 8.74 5.47 -13.97
C LYS A 59 9.02 4.58 -12.75
N HIS A 60 8.67 5.04 -11.56
CA HIS A 60 8.96 4.37 -10.30
C HIS A 60 7.81 3.46 -9.84
N HIS A 61 6.66 3.50 -10.50
CA HIS A 61 5.50 2.70 -10.12
C HIS A 61 5.26 1.56 -11.09
N ILE A 62 4.90 0.39 -10.55
CA ILE A 62 4.45 -0.76 -11.32
C ILE A 62 3.02 -1.07 -10.91
N VAL A 63 2.08 -0.78 -11.81
CA VAL A 63 0.66 -1.07 -11.62
C VAL A 63 0.32 -2.39 -12.29
N LEU A 64 -0.16 -3.36 -11.51
CA LEU A 64 -0.58 -4.67 -12.01
C LEU A 64 -2.07 -4.89 -11.75
N VAL A 65 -2.70 -5.57 -12.71
CA VAL A 65 -4.06 -6.08 -12.59
C VAL A 65 -4.05 -7.59 -12.74
N LEU A 66 -4.95 -8.24 -12.00
CA LEU A 66 -5.25 -9.66 -12.12
C LEU A 66 -6.65 -9.82 -12.70
N GLU A 67 -6.71 -10.48 -13.85
CA GLU A 67 -7.93 -10.75 -14.59
C GLU A 67 -8.33 -12.21 -14.48
N VAL A 68 -9.64 -12.45 -14.47
CA VAL A 68 -10.23 -13.78 -14.63
C VAL A 68 -11.10 -13.82 -15.88
N SER A 69 -11.07 -14.97 -16.56
CA SER A 69 -11.88 -15.27 -17.74
C SER A 69 -12.72 -16.51 -17.44
N GLY A 70 -13.86 -16.67 -18.13
CA GLY A 70 -14.74 -17.83 -17.99
C GLY A 70 -15.93 -17.60 -17.06
N PRO A 71 -16.61 -18.66 -16.56
CA PRO A 71 -17.89 -18.57 -15.86
C PRO A 71 -17.84 -17.83 -14.51
N GLU A 72 -16.63 -17.58 -13.98
CA GLU A 72 -16.43 -16.70 -12.82
C GLU A 72 -16.61 -15.22 -13.17
N SER A 73 -16.43 -14.83 -14.44
CA SER A 73 -16.84 -13.55 -15.00
C SER A 73 -18.34 -13.60 -15.28
N ARG A 74 -19.16 -13.71 -14.22
CA ARG A 74 -20.62 -13.71 -14.37
C ARG A 74 -21.01 -12.48 -15.22
N ALA A 75 -21.61 -12.73 -16.38
CA ALA A 75 -22.18 -11.78 -17.33
C ALA A 75 -21.25 -10.99 -18.29
N HIS A 76 -19.92 -11.19 -18.33
CA HIS A 76 -19.06 -10.41 -19.24
C HIS A 76 -18.26 -11.30 -20.21
N SER A 77 -18.38 -11.02 -21.52
CA SER A 77 -17.59 -11.64 -22.58
C SER A 77 -16.10 -11.26 -22.53
N ASN A 78 -15.76 -10.21 -21.80
CA ASN A 78 -14.39 -9.75 -21.60
C ASN A 78 -13.81 -10.23 -20.24
N PRO A 79 -12.47 -10.36 -20.15
CA PRO A 79 -11.79 -10.64 -18.88
C PRO A 79 -12.15 -9.59 -17.82
N LEU A 80 -12.51 -10.03 -16.61
CA LEU A 80 -12.85 -9.15 -15.50
C LEU A 80 -11.62 -8.91 -14.63
N ILE A 81 -11.29 -7.64 -14.38
CA ILE A 81 -10.28 -7.26 -13.38
C ILE A 81 -10.85 -7.49 -11.98
N VAL A 82 -10.25 -8.42 -11.23
CA VAL A 82 -10.72 -8.81 -9.89
C VAL A 82 -9.76 -8.40 -8.78
N SER A 83 -8.52 -8.05 -9.11
CA SER A 83 -7.56 -7.54 -8.14
C SER A 83 -6.57 -6.61 -8.82
N ALA A 84 -6.05 -5.63 -8.09
CA ALA A 84 -5.00 -4.74 -8.55
C ALA A 84 -4.00 -4.44 -7.43
N CYS A 85 -2.77 -4.11 -7.82
CA CYS A 85 -1.76 -3.61 -6.90
C CYS A 85 -0.90 -2.52 -7.53
N VAL A 86 -0.33 -1.67 -6.68
CA VAL A 86 0.68 -0.68 -7.06
C VAL A 86 1.93 -0.93 -6.23
N TRP A 87 3.04 -1.18 -6.92
CA TRP A 87 4.37 -1.25 -6.34
C TRP A 87 5.11 0.05 -6.60
N ASP A 88 5.71 0.64 -5.58
CA ASP A 88 6.60 1.80 -5.69
C ASP A 88 8.07 1.34 -5.48
N THR A 89 8.91 1.68 -6.46
CA THR A 89 10.32 1.33 -6.56
C THR A 89 11.25 2.54 -6.33
N SER A 90 10.71 3.73 -6.06
CA SER A 90 11.48 4.98 -5.95
C SER A 90 12.60 4.92 -4.90
N ALA A 91 12.33 4.36 -3.72
CA ALA A 91 13.32 4.18 -2.66
C ALA A 91 14.44 3.22 -3.07
N ALA A 92 14.12 2.21 -3.88
CA ALA A 92 15.09 1.27 -4.42
C ALA A 92 16.00 1.92 -5.48
N GLU A 93 15.45 2.83 -6.29
CA GLU A 93 16.18 3.49 -7.38
C GLU A 93 17.04 4.68 -6.91
N ALA A 94 16.56 5.47 -5.94
CA ALA A 94 17.34 6.56 -5.35
C ALA A 94 18.70 6.06 -4.81
N CYS A 95 18.73 4.88 -4.20
CA CYS A 95 19.96 4.27 -3.71
C CYS A 95 20.88 3.77 -4.85
N ARG A 96 20.33 3.23 -5.95
CA ARG A 96 21.13 2.84 -7.14
C ARG A 96 21.83 4.06 -7.74
N SER A 97 21.12 5.17 -7.88
CA SER A 97 21.69 6.43 -8.38
C SER A 97 22.77 6.98 -7.46
N ALA A 98 22.58 6.92 -6.14
CA ALA A 98 23.59 7.34 -5.17
C ALA A 98 24.85 6.46 -5.19
N ALA A 99 24.70 5.14 -5.37
CA ALA A 99 25.83 4.20 -5.44
C ALA A 99 26.63 4.34 -6.76
N ASN A 100 25.95 4.66 -7.87
CA ASN A 100 26.60 4.86 -9.17
C ASN A 100 27.21 6.26 -9.34
N GLY A 101 26.82 7.24 -8.51
CA GLY A 101 27.29 8.63 -8.53
C GLY A 101 28.50 8.91 -7.66
N GLY A 102 29.45 7.97 -7.54
CA GLY A 102 30.60 8.06 -6.64
C GLY A 102 31.31 9.42 -6.64
N SER A 103 31.33 10.05 -5.46
CA SER A 103 32.23 11.11 -4.99
C SER A 103 32.15 12.49 -5.68
N ALA A 104 31.36 13.39 -5.08
CA ALA A 104 31.73 14.79 -4.97
C ALA A 104 31.64 15.21 -3.50
N VAL A 105 32.81 15.36 -2.90
CA VAL A 105 33.01 16.06 -1.63
C VAL A 105 32.56 17.51 -1.78
N GLY A 106 31.73 18.00 -0.85
CA GLY A 106 31.58 19.45 -0.65
C GLY A 106 30.23 19.90 -0.12
N GLY A 107 30.23 20.48 1.08
CA GLY A 107 29.27 21.52 1.46
C GLY A 107 28.28 21.15 2.56
N LEU A 108 28.73 21.24 3.81
CA LEU A 108 27.85 21.60 4.92
C LEU A 108 27.19 22.96 4.59
N HIS A 109 25.87 23.01 4.56
CA HIS A 109 25.14 24.27 4.69
C HIS A 109 23.83 24.03 5.44
N GLU A 110 23.83 24.47 6.69
CA GLU A 110 22.61 24.72 7.46
C GLU A 110 21.78 25.78 6.73
N ARG A 111 20.49 25.51 6.56
CA ARG A 111 19.50 26.57 6.32
C ARG A 111 18.16 26.16 6.91
N GLY A 112 17.88 26.70 8.10
CA GLY A 112 16.52 26.82 8.58
C GLY A 112 15.71 27.73 7.64
N ALA A 113 14.47 27.35 7.39
CA ALA A 113 13.45 28.24 6.86
C ALA A 113 12.08 27.77 7.36
N SER A 114 11.68 28.40 8.47
CA SER A 114 10.29 28.59 8.86
C SER A 114 9.52 29.22 7.70
N GLY A 115 8.54 28.51 7.15
CA GLY A 115 7.62 29.01 6.13
C GLY A 115 6.20 28.97 6.68
N ARG A 116 5.67 30.15 6.99
CA ARG A 116 4.35 30.39 7.60
C ARG A 116 3.19 29.93 6.72
N LEU A 117 2.15 29.52 7.44
CA LEU A 117 0.76 29.33 7.08
C LEU A 117 0.20 30.45 6.20
N SER A 118 -0.59 30.07 5.20
CA SER A 118 -1.60 30.93 4.57
C SER A 118 -2.96 30.26 4.73
N HIS A 119 -3.80 30.81 5.60
CA HIS A 119 -5.27 30.67 5.56
C HIS A 119 -5.79 31.69 4.53
N SER A 120 -6.86 31.49 3.75
CA SER A 120 -8.27 31.35 4.18
C SER A 120 -9.18 31.40 2.89
N PRO A 121 -10.52 31.54 2.94
CA PRO A 121 -11.57 30.53 3.13
C PRO A 121 -12.65 30.53 2.00
N VAL A 122 -13.31 29.41 1.68
CA VAL A 122 -14.75 29.36 1.31
C VAL A 122 -15.26 27.94 1.54
N ALA A 123 -16.45 27.85 2.13
CA ALA A 123 -17.06 26.67 2.72
C ALA A 123 -17.66 25.65 1.73
N ASP A 124 -17.67 24.39 2.19
CA ASP A 124 -18.79 23.44 2.13
C ASP A 124 -19.19 22.69 0.84
N ILE A 125 -18.24 22.25 -0.01
CA ILE A 125 -18.51 21.22 -1.05
C ILE A 125 -17.52 20.02 -1.08
N ALA A 126 -16.47 19.92 -0.23
CA ALA A 126 -15.32 19.02 -0.49
C ALA A 126 -14.91 17.97 0.57
N LYS A 127 -15.84 17.36 1.32
CA LYS A 127 -15.45 16.57 2.53
C LYS A 127 -14.79 15.19 2.29
N ILE A 128 -14.91 14.58 1.11
CA ILE A 128 -14.31 13.24 0.84
C ILE A 128 -12.89 13.32 0.25
N PRO A 129 -12.58 14.19 -0.74
CA PRO A 129 -11.21 14.37 -1.23
C PRO A 129 -10.22 14.78 -0.14
N ASP A 130 -10.62 15.66 0.79
CA ASP A 130 -9.76 16.13 1.87
C ASP A 130 -9.40 15.00 2.86
N LYS A 131 -10.35 14.10 3.14
CA LYS A 131 -10.11 12.93 3.99
C LYS A 131 -9.20 11.91 3.31
N LEU A 132 -9.38 11.68 2.01
CA LEU A 132 -8.50 10.81 1.21
C LEU A 132 -7.07 11.37 1.12
N ALA A 133 -6.93 12.68 0.93
CA ALA A 133 -5.63 13.36 0.94
C ALA A 133 -4.96 13.31 2.32
N ALA A 134 -5.71 13.55 3.40
CA ALA A 134 -5.20 13.43 4.76
C ALA A 134 -4.75 12.00 5.09
N LEU A 135 -5.46 11.01 4.55
CA LEU A 135 -5.08 9.61 4.66
C LEU A 135 -3.77 9.31 3.92
N ASP A 136 -3.66 9.73 2.65
CA ASP A 136 -2.44 9.54 1.87
C ASP A 136 -1.23 10.17 2.60
N GLN A 137 -1.42 11.38 3.13
CA GLN A 137 -0.41 12.06 3.93
C GLN A 137 -0.04 11.29 5.21
N ALA A 138 -1.01 10.74 5.94
CA ALA A 138 -0.74 9.93 7.12
C ALA A 138 0.00 8.63 6.76
N GLY A 139 -0.34 8.00 5.64
CA GLY A 139 0.38 6.87 5.09
C GLY A 139 1.84 7.21 4.79
N LEU A 140 2.08 8.33 4.11
CA LEU A 140 3.42 8.84 3.81
C LEU A 140 4.25 9.11 5.07
N VAL A 141 3.67 9.80 6.06
CA VAL A 141 4.34 10.06 7.35
C VAL A 141 4.66 8.74 8.07
N GLY A 142 3.72 7.80 8.08
CA GLY A 142 3.95 6.46 8.64
C GLY A 142 5.08 5.72 7.92
N ARG A 143 5.16 5.85 6.59
CA ARG A 143 6.19 5.22 5.77
C ARG A 143 7.57 5.78 6.12
N GLN A 144 7.69 7.11 6.17
CA GLN A 144 8.93 7.78 6.55
C GLN A 144 9.39 7.37 7.94
N ARG A 145 8.48 7.38 8.93
CA ARG A 145 8.82 7.05 10.32
C ARG A 145 9.20 5.58 10.53
N ARG A 146 8.55 4.65 9.84
CA ARG A 146 8.70 3.20 10.09
C ARG A 146 9.79 2.55 9.23
N PHE A 147 10.12 3.15 8.09
CA PHE A 147 11.00 2.52 7.10
C PHE A 147 12.27 3.32 6.77
N ALA A 148 12.50 4.50 7.38
CA ALA A 148 13.71 5.31 7.12
C ALA A 148 15.01 4.50 7.19
N ASP A 149 15.16 3.65 8.21
CA ASP A 149 16.40 2.90 8.46
C ASP A 149 16.45 1.54 7.74
N ARG A 150 15.53 1.27 6.81
CA ARG A 150 15.41 -0.06 6.15
C ARG A 150 16.15 -0.15 4.82
N GLY A 151 16.89 0.90 4.45
CA GLY A 151 17.64 0.96 3.20
C GLY A 151 16.72 0.97 1.97
N PRO A 152 17.25 0.64 0.77
CA PRO A 152 16.43 0.61 -0.43
C PRO A 152 15.41 -0.54 -0.40
N PHE A 153 14.12 -0.21 -0.37
CA PHE A 153 13.02 -1.20 -0.35
C PHE A 153 12.07 -1.01 -1.53
N LEU A 154 11.34 -2.08 -1.86
CA LEU A 154 10.11 -2.01 -2.64
C LEU A 154 8.94 -1.70 -1.71
N TYR A 155 8.03 -0.80 -2.12
CA TYR A 155 6.87 -0.46 -1.30
C TYR A 155 5.58 -0.96 -1.96
N LEU A 156 4.80 -1.76 -1.23
CA LEU A 156 3.46 -2.14 -1.66
C LEU A 156 2.51 -0.99 -1.30
N HIS A 157 2.23 -0.11 -2.26
CA HIS A 157 1.43 1.08 -2.06
C HIS A 157 -0.07 0.77 -2.04
N ILE A 158 -0.55 -0.06 -2.99
CA ILE A 158 -1.95 -0.47 -3.06
C ILE A 158 -2.01 -1.99 -3.23
N LEU A 159 -2.92 -2.62 -2.51
CA LEU A 159 -3.37 -3.99 -2.77
C LEU A 159 -4.87 -4.07 -2.54
N ALA A 160 -5.61 -4.33 -3.60
CA ALA A 160 -7.06 -4.41 -3.54
C ALA A 160 -7.57 -5.63 -4.32
N THR A 161 -8.58 -6.30 -3.77
CA THR A 161 -9.32 -7.38 -4.42
C THR A 161 -10.81 -7.07 -4.26
N ARG A 162 -11.57 -7.19 -5.36
CA ARG A 162 -13.02 -6.98 -5.33
C ARG A 162 -13.67 -7.79 -4.20
N PRO A 163 -14.60 -7.23 -3.42
CA PRO A 163 -15.21 -7.91 -2.26
C PRO A 163 -15.74 -9.32 -2.56
N ASP A 164 -16.40 -9.52 -3.69
CA ASP A 164 -16.97 -10.77 -4.19
C ASP A 164 -15.93 -11.82 -4.64
N PHE A 165 -14.67 -11.40 -4.84
CA PHE A 165 -13.55 -12.25 -5.26
C PHE A 165 -12.46 -12.39 -4.18
N GLN A 166 -12.71 -11.89 -2.96
CA GLN A 166 -11.78 -12.05 -1.84
C GLN A 166 -11.66 -13.53 -1.40
N ARG A 167 -10.59 -13.83 -0.66
CA ARG A 167 -10.28 -15.17 -0.12
C ARG A 167 -10.08 -16.28 -1.17
N ARG A 168 -9.88 -15.91 -2.44
CA ARG A 168 -9.55 -16.84 -3.55
C ARG A 168 -8.08 -16.82 -3.96
N GLY A 169 -7.23 -16.11 -3.22
CA GLY A 169 -5.79 -16.05 -3.48
C GLY A 169 -5.33 -15.00 -4.50
N TYR A 170 -6.23 -14.17 -5.05
CA TYR A 170 -5.86 -13.15 -6.04
C TYR A 170 -4.90 -12.08 -5.50
N GLY A 171 -5.19 -11.50 -4.34
CA GLY A 171 -4.25 -10.59 -3.67
C GLY A 171 -2.92 -11.27 -3.33
N LYS A 172 -2.95 -12.54 -2.91
CA LYS A 172 -1.74 -13.34 -2.65
C LYS A 172 -0.87 -13.47 -3.91
N ALA A 173 -1.47 -13.74 -5.07
CA ALA A 173 -0.75 -13.89 -6.32
C ALA A 173 -0.03 -12.59 -6.73
N LEU A 174 -0.66 -11.43 -6.54
CA LEU A 174 -0.04 -10.12 -6.78
C LEU A 174 1.12 -9.83 -5.82
N VAL A 175 0.98 -10.20 -4.54
CA VAL A 175 2.08 -10.06 -3.57
C VAL A 175 3.25 -10.97 -3.92
N LEU A 176 2.98 -12.24 -4.26
CA LEU A 176 4.03 -13.19 -4.65
C LEU A 176 4.82 -12.71 -5.87
N TRP A 177 4.17 -12.09 -6.85
CA TRP A 177 4.86 -11.47 -7.98
C TRP A 177 5.89 -10.42 -7.52
N GLY A 178 5.51 -9.53 -6.59
CA GLY A 178 6.44 -8.53 -6.05
C GLY A 178 7.52 -9.13 -5.15
N MET A 179 7.23 -10.22 -4.45
CA MET A 179 8.24 -10.99 -3.70
C MET A 179 9.27 -11.64 -4.61
N ASP A 180 8.88 -12.11 -5.80
CA ASP A 180 9.82 -12.65 -6.77
C ASP A 180 10.72 -11.54 -7.34
N LEU A 181 10.16 -10.36 -7.64
CA LEU A 181 10.92 -9.17 -8.02
C LEU A 181 11.92 -8.75 -6.92
N ALA A 182 11.47 -8.73 -5.66
CA ALA A 182 12.29 -8.40 -4.50
C ALA A 182 13.46 -9.38 -4.30
N ARG A 183 13.24 -10.67 -4.53
CA ARG A 183 14.28 -11.71 -4.42
C ARG A 183 15.35 -11.57 -5.50
N GLN A 184 14.97 -11.23 -6.73
CA GLN A 184 15.92 -11.02 -7.83
C GLN A 184 16.92 -9.90 -7.51
N ASP A 185 16.43 -8.84 -6.86
CA ASP A 185 17.22 -7.67 -6.50
C ASP A 185 17.79 -7.70 -5.07
N CYS A 186 17.52 -8.75 -4.28
CA CYS A 186 17.83 -8.84 -2.84
C CYS A 186 17.33 -7.62 -2.03
N ARG A 187 16.12 -7.13 -2.34
CA ARG A 187 15.55 -5.92 -1.71
C ARG A 187 14.43 -6.27 -0.71
N PRO A 188 14.41 -5.65 0.47
CA PRO A 188 13.26 -5.77 1.35
C PRO A 188 11.99 -5.18 0.71
N ILE A 189 10.84 -5.66 1.16
CA ILE A 189 9.53 -5.10 0.84
C ILE A 189 8.94 -4.48 2.10
N CYS A 190 8.42 -3.27 1.99
CA CYS A 190 7.68 -2.59 3.05
C CYS A 190 6.22 -2.39 2.63
N ALA A 191 5.29 -2.46 3.58
CA ALA A 191 3.87 -2.22 3.35
C ALA A 191 3.20 -1.64 4.61
N GLN A 192 2.12 -0.89 4.42
CA GLN A 192 1.18 -0.56 5.49
C GLN A 192 -0.12 -1.29 5.22
N ALA A 193 -0.65 -1.97 6.23
CA ALA A 193 -1.84 -2.80 6.04
C ALA A 193 -2.87 -2.61 7.16
N ALA A 194 -4.13 -2.55 6.74
CA ALA A 194 -5.28 -2.72 7.61
C ALA A 194 -5.45 -4.23 7.97
N PRO A 195 -6.37 -4.60 8.89
CA PRO A 195 -6.42 -5.94 9.47
C PRO A 195 -6.43 -7.10 8.46
N ARG A 196 -7.13 -6.98 7.33
CA ARG A 196 -7.17 -8.05 6.31
C ARG A 196 -5.84 -8.18 5.58
N GLY A 197 -5.27 -7.05 5.18
CA GLY A 197 -3.93 -7.01 4.57
C GLY A 197 -2.87 -7.54 5.53
N TYR A 198 -2.99 -7.26 6.82
CA TYR A 198 -2.09 -7.76 7.86
C TYR A 198 -2.11 -9.30 7.91
N VAL A 199 -3.28 -9.93 7.92
CA VAL A 199 -3.40 -11.41 7.94
C VAL A 199 -2.76 -12.02 6.69
N LEU A 200 -2.98 -11.43 5.51
CA LEU A 200 -2.36 -11.90 4.27
C LEU A 200 -0.84 -11.78 4.30
N LEU A 201 -0.32 -10.60 4.63
CA LEU A 201 1.11 -10.30 4.56
C LEU A 201 1.89 -11.05 5.65
N SER A 202 1.38 -11.13 6.87
CA SER A 202 1.99 -11.93 7.93
C SER A 202 2.06 -13.42 7.56
N GLY A 203 1.00 -13.97 6.95
CA GLY A 203 1.00 -15.33 6.41
C GLY A 203 2.00 -15.57 5.27
N LEU A 204 2.47 -14.50 4.60
CA LEU A 204 3.51 -14.55 3.58
C LEU A 204 4.93 -14.33 4.13
N GLY A 205 5.07 -14.16 5.45
CA GLY A 205 6.35 -13.99 6.13
C GLY A 205 6.78 -12.55 6.33
N PHE A 206 5.87 -11.58 6.20
CA PHE A 206 6.14 -10.21 6.62
C PHE A 206 6.14 -10.12 8.16
N ILE A 207 7.09 -9.38 8.72
CA ILE A 207 7.18 -9.08 10.16
C ILE A 207 6.49 -7.75 10.48
N ASP A 208 5.81 -7.67 11.63
CA ASP A 208 5.16 -6.45 12.14
C ASP A 208 6.22 -5.49 12.72
N LEU A 209 6.22 -4.23 12.26
CA LEU A 209 7.10 -3.14 12.70
C LEU A 209 6.37 -2.09 13.57
N GLY A 210 5.12 -2.35 13.93
CA GLY A 210 4.31 -1.54 14.82
C GLY A 210 3.22 -0.72 14.11
N PRO A 211 2.43 0.03 14.89
CA PRO A 211 1.28 0.75 14.39
C PRO A 211 1.64 2.01 13.59
N VAL A 212 0.79 2.36 12.63
CA VAL A 212 0.76 3.64 11.93
C VAL A 212 -0.60 4.27 12.21
N SER A 213 -0.61 5.37 12.95
CA SER A 213 -1.83 6.09 13.31
C SER A 213 -2.41 6.79 12.09
N LEU A 214 -3.69 6.61 11.83
CA LEU A 214 -4.45 7.40 10.88
C LEU A 214 -5.11 8.59 11.60
N PRO A 215 -5.49 9.66 10.88
CA PRO A 215 -6.23 10.76 11.47
C PRO A 215 -7.53 10.23 12.08
N ALA A 216 -7.74 10.47 13.39
CA ALA A 216 -9.00 10.16 14.05
C ALA A 216 -10.04 11.23 13.72
N GLU A 217 -11.33 10.85 13.64
CA GLU A 217 -12.37 11.86 13.79
C GLU A 217 -12.37 12.37 15.23
N ILE A 218 -12.41 13.70 15.39
CA ILE A 218 -12.40 14.37 16.69
C ILE A 218 -13.53 13.79 17.56
N GLY A 219 -13.16 13.18 18.70
CA GLY A 219 -14.11 12.75 19.74
C GLY A 219 -14.36 11.24 19.89
N THR A 220 -13.68 10.36 19.14
CA THR A 220 -13.98 8.91 19.14
C THR A 220 -13.04 7.98 19.94
N GLY A 221 -12.03 8.49 20.65
CA GLY A 221 -11.02 7.63 21.30
C GLY A 221 -9.93 7.19 20.30
N GLU A 222 -9.17 6.11 20.62
CA GLU A 222 -8.04 5.63 19.78
C GLU A 222 -8.41 5.57 18.29
N GLY A 223 -7.72 6.39 17.48
CA GLY A 223 -7.96 6.46 16.04
C GLY A 223 -7.64 5.16 15.30
N PRO A 224 -8.20 4.95 14.09
CA PRO A 224 -7.88 3.77 13.31
C PRO A 224 -6.37 3.68 13.07
N CYS A 225 -5.82 2.48 13.14
CA CYS A 225 -4.40 2.25 12.90
C CYS A 225 -4.18 1.20 11.81
N LEU A 226 -3.13 1.43 11.02
CA LEU A 226 -2.55 0.42 10.13
C LEU A 226 -1.37 -0.25 10.84
N LYS A 227 -0.91 -1.38 10.31
CA LYS A 227 0.32 -2.04 10.71
C LYS A 227 1.39 -1.82 9.65
N ALA A 228 2.56 -1.33 10.07
CA ALA A 228 3.74 -1.33 9.22
C ALA A 228 4.33 -2.74 9.19
N LEU A 229 4.60 -3.26 7.99
CA LEU A 229 5.05 -4.63 7.76
C LEU A 229 6.28 -4.63 6.85
N MET A 230 7.18 -5.58 7.07
CA MET A 230 8.37 -5.75 6.25
C MET A 230 8.64 -7.21 5.91
N TYR A 231 9.00 -7.49 4.66
CA TYR A 231 9.54 -8.77 4.23
C TYR A 231 11.00 -8.58 3.82
N ASP A 232 11.88 -9.40 4.35
CA ASP A 232 13.29 -9.41 3.99
C ASP A 232 13.61 -10.71 3.22
N PRO A 233 13.97 -10.64 1.93
CA PRO A 233 14.31 -11.82 1.14
C PRO A 233 15.61 -12.49 1.58
N ALA A 234 16.52 -11.75 2.23
CA ALA A 234 17.80 -12.26 2.72
C ALA A 234 17.69 -12.90 4.12
N SER A 235 16.62 -12.59 4.85
CA SER A 235 16.39 -13.21 6.16
C SER A 235 16.15 -14.71 5.98
N PRO A 236 16.92 -15.59 6.65
CA PRO A 236 16.67 -17.01 6.60
C PRO A 236 15.24 -17.24 7.09
N ARG A 237 14.38 -17.77 6.20
CA ARG A 237 13.02 -18.20 6.57
C ARG A 237 13.16 -18.94 7.89
N ARG A 238 12.59 -18.41 8.98
CA ARG A 238 12.38 -19.17 10.21
C ARG A 238 11.40 -20.30 9.85
N ARG A 239 11.88 -21.35 9.16
CA ARG A 239 11.34 -22.69 9.38
C ARG A 239 11.43 -22.84 10.88
N GLY A 240 10.29 -23.07 11.53
CA GLY A 240 10.27 -23.40 12.94
C GLY A 240 11.24 -24.56 13.15
N SER A 241 12.47 -24.22 13.54
CA SER A 241 13.47 -25.21 13.83
C SER A 241 12.96 -25.87 15.09
N LEU A 242 12.64 -27.17 15.00
CA LEU A 242 12.34 -28.00 16.16
C LEU A 242 13.41 -27.83 17.25
N VAL A 243 14.64 -27.47 16.85
CA VAL A 243 15.74 -27.12 17.75
C VAL A 243 15.42 -25.92 18.66
N SER A 244 14.67 -24.91 18.18
CA SER A 244 14.27 -23.76 19.02
C SER A 244 13.13 -24.09 20.00
N LEU A 245 12.30 -25.09 19.68
CA LEU A 245 11.29 -25.66 20.58
C LEU A 245 11.95 -26.57 21.63
N ILE A 246 12.92 -27.38 21.23
CA ILE A 246 13.68 -28.27 22.12
C ILE A 246 14.58 -27.45 23.07
N SER A 247 15.22 -26.38 22.58
CA SER A 247 16.05 -25.50 23.41
C SER A 247 15.26 -24.80 24.51
N ARG A 248 13.96 -24.54 24.31
CA ARG A 248 13.06 -23.99 25.35
C ARG A 248 12.59 -25.05 26.35
N TYR A 249 12.57 -26.32 25.95
CA TYR A 249 12.23 -27.42 26.85
C TYR A 249 13.41 -27.82 27.75
N LEU A 250 14.64 -27.79 27.23
CA LEU A 250 15.84 -28.20 27.98
C LEU A 250 16.36 -27.14 28.97
N HIS A 251 15.92 -25.88 28.86
CA HIS A 251 16.27 -24.82 29.83
C HIS A 251 15.21 -24.64 30.93
N ARG A 252 14.25 -25.56 31.04
CA ARG A 252 13.19 -25.55 32.06
C ARG A 252 13.20 -26.80 32.95
N SER A 253 14.32 -27.52 32.99
CA SER A 253 14.56 -28.69 33.85
C SER A 253 15.65 -28.37 34.87
#